data_AF-F7X3D0-F1
#
_entry.id   AF-F7X3D0-F1
#
_cell.length_a   1.000
_cell.length_b   1.000
_cell.length_c   1.000
_cell.angle_alpha   90.00
_cell.angle_beta   90.00
_cell.angle_gamma   90.00
#
_symmetry.space_group_name_H-M   'P 1'
#
loop_
_entity.id
_entity.type
_entity.pdbx_description
1 polymer ?
#
loop_
_entity_poly.entity_id
_entity_poly.type
_entity_poly.pdbx_seq_one_letter_code
_entity_poly.pdbx_strand_id
1 'polypeptide(L)'
;MITSAAAKNLCWLCGDVMGTRKAFALGPMCCINRVSAEPPSHYECAVFAAKACPFLSNPDARRRERDLPEAREVAGIMIERNPGVTAIWVTRFYSLMQVSNGVLFFVGEPEGLEFYARGRAATRAEIEASIASGIPHLEEVAKRDGRGAMSELKRMRKRFDALLADRVPA
;
A
#
# COMPACT_ATOMS: atom_id res chain seq x y z
N MET A 1 -11.99 12.17 -9.25
CA MET A 1 -11.58 10.96 -10.01
C MET A 1 -11.37 9.74 -9.10
N ILE A 2 -10.53 9.81 -8.06
CA ILE A 2 -10.31 8.68 -7.13
C ILE A 2 -11.58 8.27 -6.37
N THR A 3 -12.27 9.24 -5.76
CA THR A 3 -13.53 8.98 -5.03
C THR A 3 -14.65 8.49 -5.94
N SER A 4 -14.69 8.96 -7.20
CA SER A 4 -15.72 8.55 -8.16
C SER A 4 -15.58 7.11 -8.64
N ALA A 5 -14.35 6.60 -8.80
CA ALA A 5 -14.12 5.19 -9.15
C ALA A 5 -14.51 4.28 -7.98
N ALA A 6 -14.04 4.60 -6.77
CA ALA A 6 -14.37 3.84 -5.57
C ALA A 6 -15.88 3.85 -5.25
N ALA A 7 -16.55 5.00 -5.40
CA ALA A 7 -18.00 5.12 -5.17
C ALA A 7 -18.84 4.36 -6.21
N LYS A 8 -18.36 4.26 -7.45
CA LYS A 8 -19.02 3.51 -8.53
C LYS A 8 -18.56 2.06 -8.63
N ASN A 9 -17.74 1.60 -7.68
CA ASN A 9 -17.20 0.25 -7.65
C ASN A 9 -16.42 -0.14 -8.93
N LEU A 10 -15.66 0.81 -9.48
CA LEU A 10 -14.85 0.62 -10.69
C LEU A 10 -13.39 0.35 -10.33
N CYS A 11 -12.75 -0.52 -11.09
CA CYS A 11 -11.33 -0.79 -10.95
C CYS A 11 -10.51 0.45 -11.34
N TRP A 12 -9.53 0.77 -10.50
CA TRP A 12 -8.63 1.90 -10.72
C TRP A 12 -7.82 1.79 -12.02
N LEU A 13 -7.53 0.58 -12.47
CA LEU A 13 -6.64 0.32 -13.61
C LEU A 13 -7.40 0.15 -14.93
N CYS A 14 -8.44 -0.70 -14.99
CA CYS A 14 -9.17 -0.94 -16.24
C CYS A 14 -10.50 -0.17 -16.36
N GLY A 15 -11.04 0.36 -15.26
CA GLY A 15 -12.32 1.08 -15.26
C GLY A 15 -13.57 0.19 -15.19
N ASP A 16 -13.44 -1.13 -15.25
CA ASP A 16 -14.59 -2.06 -15.17
C ASP A 16 -15.10 -2.26 -13.75
N VAL A 17 -16.35 -2.73 -13.62
CA VAL A 17 -16.99 -3.01 -12.33
C VAL A 17 -16.27 -4.17 -11.62
N MET A 18 -15.96 -3.97 -10.33
CA MET A 18 -15.31 -4.99 -9.50
C MET A 18 -16.30 -5.89 -8.76
N GLY A 19 -15.96 -7.18 -8.64
CA GLY A 19 -16.67 -8.14 -7.78
C GLY A 19 -16.44 -7.87 -6.28
N THR A 20 -16.90 -8.75 -5.39
CA THR A 20 -16.87 -8.49 -3.93
C THR A 20 -15.46 -8.38 -3.32
N ARG A 21 -14.47 -9.05 -3.91
CA ARG A 21 -13.06 -8.96 -3.47
C ARG A 21 -12.38 -7.80 -4.18
N LYS A 22 -11.63 -7.02 -3.42
CA LYS A 22 -10.84 -5.88 -3.89
C LYS A 22 -9.37 -6.18 -3.66
N ALA A 23 -8.53 -5.85 -4.64
CA ALA A 23 -7.08 -5.90 -4.50
C ALA A 23 -6.53 -4.49 -4.40
N PHE A 24 -5.58 -4.27 -3.48
CA PHE A 24 -4.81 -3.05 -3.37
C PHE A 24 -3.34 -3.37 -3.63
N ALA A 25 -2.70 -2.60 -4.51
CA ALA A 25 -1.25 -2.59 -4.67
C ALA A 25 -0.67 -1.67 -3.59
N LEU A 26 0.04 -2.24 -2.62
CA LEU A 26 0.49 -1.55 -1.41
C LEU A 26 2.00 -1.65 -1.25
N GLY A 27 2.62 -0.62 -0.67
CA GLY A 27 3.94 -0.79 -0.04
C GLY A 27 3.82 -1.52 1.32
N PRO A 28 4.89 -2.13 1.85
CA PRO A 28 4.83 -2.81 3.15
C PRO A 28 4.40 -1.91 4.32
N MET A 29 4.67 -0.60 4.25
CA MET A 29 4.22 0.34 5.30
C MET A 29 2.70 0.50 5.31
N CYS A 30 2.06 0.50 4.14
CA CYS A 30 0.60 0.49 4.00
C CYS A 30 -0.03 -0.80 4.52
N CYS A 31 0.68 -1.93 4.43
CA CYS A 31 0.22 -3.19 5.00
C CYS A 31 0.21 -3.17 6.54
N ILE A 32 1.20 -2.49 7.14
CA ILE A 32 1.30 -2.33 8.60
C ILE A 32 0.20 -1.41 9.12
N ASN A 33 0.09 -0.19 8.58
CA ASN A 33 -0.86 0.80 9.08
C ASN A 33 -2.28 0.63 8.51
N ARG A 34 -2.45 -0.20 7.47
CA ARG A 34 -3.70 -0.46 6.74
C ARG A 34 -4.30 0.75 6.05
N VAL A 35 -3.47 1.71 5.69
CA VAL A 35 -3.87 2.93 5.01
C VAL A 35 -3.25 2.97 3.62
N SER A 36 -4.09 3.15 2.61
CA SER A 36 -3.69 3.30 1.21
C SER A 36 -4.13 4.65 0.67
N ALA A 37 -3.28 5.28 -0.14
CA ALA A 37 -3.68 6.37 -1.03
C ALA A 37 -4.16 5.85 -2.40
N GLU A 38 -3.83 4.60 -2.72
CA GLU A 38 -4.20 3.97 -3.99
C GLU A 38 -5.58 3.29 -3.89
N PRO A 39 -6.47 3.47 -4.89
CA PRO A 39 -7.80 2.89 -4.88
C PRO A 39 -7.79 1.38 -5.20
N PRO A 40 -8.90 0.67 -4.93
CA PRO A 40 -8.99 -0.75 -5.22
C PRO A 40 -8.99 -1.06 -6.74
N SER A 41 -8.50 -2.24 -7.06
CA SER A 41 -8.48 -2.83 -8.41
C SER A 41 -8.97 -4.27 -8.41
N HIS A 42 -9.24 -4.83 -9.59
CA HIS A 42 -9.29 -6.29 -9.73
C HIS A 42 -7.93 -6.89 -9.37
N TYR A 43 -7.96 -8.13 -8.87
CA TYR A 43 -6.74 -8.87 -8.51
C TYR A 43 -5.76 -8.96 -9.68
N GLU A 44 -6.23 -9.38 -10.86
CA GLU A 44 -5.40 -9.55 -12.04
C GLU A 44 -4.76 -8.24 -12.50
N CYS A 45 -5.52 -7.13 -12.45
CA CYS A 45 -4.99 -5.81 -12.77
C CYS A 45 -3.89 -5.38 -11.78
N ALA A 46 -4.10 -5.61 -10.48
CA ALA A 46 -3.11 -5.28 -9.46
C ALA A 46 -1.84 -6.13 -9.60
N VAL A 47 -1.97 -7.43 -9.87
CA VAL A 47 -0.84 -8.34 -10.16
C VAL A 47 -0.11 -7.91 -11.44
N PHE A 48 -0.84 -7.57 -12.50
CA PHE A 48 -0.25 -7.05 -13.72
C PHE A 48 0.55 -5.77 -13.45
N ALA A 49 -0.01 -4.81 -12.70
CA ALA A 49 0.69 -3.59 -12.33
C ALA A 49 1.96 -3.87 -11.52
N ALA A 50 1.90 -4.75 -10.51
CA ALA A 50 3.09 -5.12 -9.73
C ALA A 50 4.19 -5.79 -10.58
N LYS A 51 3.80 -6.47 -11.65
CA LYS A 51 4.74 -7.14 -12.58
C LYS A 51 5.29 -6.21 -13.66
N ALA A 52 4.46 -5.33 -14.20
CA ALA A 52 4.74 -4.60 -15.43
C ALA A 52 4.96 -3.08 -15.25
N CYS A 53 4.45 -2.46 -14.19
CA CYS A 53 4.61 -1.02 -13.97
C CYS A 53 6.09 -0.69 -13.77
N PRO A 54 6.70 0.19 -14.59
CA PRO A 54 8.13 0.51 -14.47
C PRO A 54 8.54 1.08 -13.10
N PHE A 55 7.61 1.66 -12.34
CA PHE A 55 7.90 2.15 -11.00
C PHE A 55 7.83 1.03 -9.95
N LEU A 56 6.87 0.12 -10.05
CA LEU A 56 6.67 -0.97 -9.08
C LEU A 56 7.63 -2.14 -9.31
N SER A 57 7.92 -2.46 -10.57
CA SER A 57 8.78 -3.59 -10.93
C SER A 57 10.26 -3.23 -10.96
N ASN A 58 10.65 -1.95 -10.91
CA ASN A 58 12.05 -1.53 -10.80
C ASN A 58 12.31 -0.86 -9.44
N PRO A 59 12.99 -1.53 -8.49
CA PRO A 59 13.31 -0.96 -7.17
C PRO A 59 14.12 0.34 -7.22
N ASP A 60 14.88 0.55 -8.29
CA ASP A 60 15.73 1.72 -8.48
C ASP A 60 15.00 2.88 -9.19
N ALA A 61 13.73 2.68 -9.56
CA ALA A 61 12.93 3.73 -10.19
C ALA A 61 12.73 4.90 -9.23
N ARG A 62 13.10 6.09 -9.73
CA ARG A 62 12.86 7.37 -9.05
C ARG A 62 11.65 8.07 -9.68
N ARG A 63 10.85 8.71 -8.84
CA ARG A 63 9.77 9.57 -9.31
C ARG A 63 10.38 10.71 -10.14
N ARG A 64 9.82 10.97 -11.32
CA ARG A 64 10.23 12.11 -12.14
C ARG A 64 9.56 13.38 -11.59
N GLU A 65 10.36 14.42 -11.38
CA GLU A 65 9.88 15.72 -10.86
C GLU A 65 9.80 16.80 -11.94
N ARG A 66 10.36 16.55 -13.13
CA ARG A 66 10.37 17.50 -14.23
C ARG A 66 8.96 17.67 -14.81
N ASP A 67 8.60 18.92 -15.12
CA ASP A 67 7.34 19.31 -15.76
C ASP A 67 6.07 18.87 -15.01
N LEU A 68 6.16 18.69 -13.68
CA LEU A 68 4.99 18.42 -12.85
C LEU A 68 4.15 19.69 -12.65
N PRO A 69 2.80 19.58 -12.62
CA PRO A 69 1.93 20.70 -12.28
C PRO A 69 2.14 21.18 -10.83
N GLU A 70 1.93 22.48 -10.58
CA GLU A 70 2.11 23.09 -9.24
C GLU A 70 1.18 22.49 -8.18
N ALA A 71 -0.04 22.11 -8.56
CA ALA A 71 -1.00 21.45 -7.68
C ALA A 71 -0.68 19.95 -7.56
N ARG A 72 -0.01 19.58 -6.46
CA ARG A 72 0.58 18.24 -6.24
C ARG A 72 0.25 17.62 -4.90
N GLU A 73 -0.78 18.12 -4.21
CA GLU A 73 -1.13 17.61 -2.89
C GLU A 73 -1.64 16.17 -2.99
N VAL A 74 -0.90 15.26 -2.34
CA VAL A 74 -1.32 13.88 -2.11
C VAL A 74 -1.96 13.80 -0.73
N ALA A 75 -3.08 13.09 -0.62
CA ALA A 75 -3.73 12.88 0.67
C ALA A 75 -2.80 12.12 1.63
N GLY A 76 -2.81 12.50 2.90
CA GLY A 76 -1.94 11.95 3.93
C GLY A 76 -0.50 12.44 3.84
N ILE A 77 0.42 11.63 4.38
CA ILE A 77 1.86 11.91 4.42
C ILE A 77 2.55 10.91 3.48
N MET A 78 3.21 11.42 2.44
CA MET A 78 3.92 10.57 1.47
C MET A 78 5.27 10.12 2.01
N ILE A 79 5.57 8.83 1.89
CA ILE A 79 6.93 8.32 2.05
C ILE A 79 7.61 8.37 0.67
N GLU A 80 8.53 9.32 0.48
CA GLU A 80 9.17 9.60 -0.80
C GLU A 80 10.30 8.62 -1.13
N ARG A 81 9.95 7.34 -1.25
CA ARG A 81 10.89 6.30 -1.65
C ARG A 81 10.19 5.24 -2.50
N ASN A 82 10.98 4.49 -3.24
CA ASN A 82 10.52 3.23 -3.80
C ASN A 82 10.67 2.13 -2.73
N PRO A 83 9.60 1.42 -2.34
CA PRO A 83 9.72 0.33 -1.38
C PRO A 83 10.46 -0.89 -1.94
N GLY A 84 10.64 -1.00 -3.26
CA GLY A 84 11.26 -2.15 -3.94
C GLY A 84 10.43 -3.45 -3.90
N VAL A 85 9.34 -3.45 -3.13
CA VAL A 85 8.40 -4.54 -2.94
C VAL A 85 6.98 -3.97 -2.99
N THR A 86 6.10 -4.63 -3.75
CA THR A 86 4.67 -4.35 -3.81
C THR A 86 3.90 -5.53 -3.24
N ALA A 87 3.04 -5.28 -2.26
CA ALA A 87 2.08 -6.25 -1.76
C ALA A 87 0.78 -6.15 -2.56
N ILE A 88 0.18 -7.29 -2.90
CA ILE A 88 -1.19 -7.39 -3.36
C ILE A 88 -2.05 -7.81 -2.17
N TRP A 89 -2.75 -6.83 -1.60
CA TRP A 89 -3.62 -7.00 -0.45
C TRP A 89 -5.06 -7.22 -0.92
N VAL A 90 -5.57 -8.43 -0.76
CA VAL A 90 -6.94 -8.79 -1.18
C VAL A 90 -7.85 -8.80 0.03
N THR A 91 -8.92 -7.99 -0.01
CA THR A 91 -9.91 -7.90 1.07
C THR A 91 -11.34 -7.80 0.53
N ARG A 92 -12.32 -8.09 1.38
CA ARG A 92 -13.74 -7.81 1.12
C ARG A 92 -14.22 -6.50 1.76
N PHE A 93 -13.41 -5.90 2.63
CA PHE A 93 -13.78 -4.69 3.35
C PHE A 93 -12.72 -3.62 3.20
N TYR A 94 -13.16 -2.45 2.76
CA TYR A 94 -12.41 -1.22 2.88
C TYR A 94 -13.37 -0.07 3.19
N SER A 95 -12.86 1.01 3.77
CA SER A 95 -13.64 2.23 4.00
C SER A 95 -12.85 3.47 3.58
N LEU A 96 -13.55 4.53 3.23
CA LEU A 96 -12.93 5.83 2.98
C LEU A 96 -12.60 6.52 4.31
N MET A 97 -11.42 7.11 4.39
CA MET A 97 -10.96 7.94 5.49
C MET A 97 -10.79 9.37 5.00
N GLN A 98 -11.54 10.30 5.58
CA GLN A 98 -11.31 11.73 5.34
C GLN A 98 -10.11 12.18 6.17
N VAL A 99 -9.15 12.84 5.52
CA VAL A 99 -7.99 13.47 6.15
C VAL A 99 -7.94 14.94 5.75
N SER A 100 -7.14 15.75 6.45
CA SER A 100 -7.10 17.21 6.25
C SER A 100 -6.81 17.63 4.80
N ASN A 101 -6.06 16.82 4.06
CA ASN A 101 -5.64 17.07 2.68
C ASN A 101 -6.19 16.05 1.66
N GLY A 102 -7.33 15.40 1.96
CA GLY A 102 -8.04 14.57 0.97
C GLY A 102 -8.63 13.29 1.54
N VAL A 103 -8.60 12.22 0.73
CA VAL A 103 -9.22 10.93 1.06
C VAL A 103 -8.20 9.80 0.96
N LEU A 104 -8.19 8.94 1.98
CA LEU A 104 -7.43 7.69 2.02
C LEU A 104 -8.38 6.49 2.15
N PHE A 105 -7.83 5.30 2.02
CA PHE A 105 -8.54 4.04 2.14
C PHE A 105 -8.01 3.26 3.34
N PHE A 106 -8.90 2.86 4.25
CA PHE A 106 -8.61 1.83 5.24
C PHE A 106 -8.89 0.46 4.64
N VAL A 107 -7.90 -0.44 4.60
CA VAL A 107 -7.97 -1.69 3.80
C VAL A 107 -8.28 -2.98 4.60
N GLY A 108 -8.90 -2.86 5.78
CA GLY A 108 -9.44 -4.01 6.51
C GLY A 108 -8.44 -5.12 6.83
N GLU A 109 -8.94 -6.35 7.04
CA GLU A 109 -8.10 -7.57 7.10
C GLU A 109 -7.98 -8.19 5.71
N PRO A 110 -6.83 -8.83 5.37
CA PRO A 110 -6.68 -9.50 4.10
C PRO A 110 -7.28 -10.91 4.14
N GLU A 111 -7.96 -11.31 3.06
CA GLU A 111 -8.22 -12.73 2.75
C GLU A 111 -7.05 -13.36 1.97
N GLY A 112 -6.31 -12.52 1.23
CA GLY A 112 -5.13 -12.89 0.46
C GLY A 112 -4.05 -11.81 0.55
N LEU A 113 -2.79 -12.25 0.60
CA LEU A 113 -1.63 -11.39 0.67
C LEU A 113 -0.48 -12.04 -0.12
N GLU A 114 -0.03 -11.36 -1.16
CA GLU A 114 1.11 -11.76 -1.98
C GLU A 114 2.09 -10.60 -2.11
N PHE A 115 3.36 -10.88 -2.39
CA PHE A 115 4.37 -9.84 -2.58
C PHE A 115 5.13 -10.06 -3.88
N TYR A 116 5.44 -8.94 -4.53
CA TYR A 116 6.18 -8.89 -5.78
C TYR A 116 7.36 -7.93 -5.66
N ALA A 117 8.49 -8.34 -6.23
CA ALA A 117 9.69 -7.54 -6.40
C ALA A 117 10.29 -7.87 -7.75
N ARG A 118 10.80 -6.86 -8.49
CA ARG A 118 11.46 -7.09 -9.79
C ARG A 118 10.59 -7.86 -10.80
N GLY A 119 9.28 -7.66 -10.76
CA GLY A 119 8.33 -8.33 -11.64
C GLY A 119 8.02 -9.80 -11.34
N ARG A 120 8.57 -10.35 -10.23
CA ARG A 120 8.36 -11.73 -9.78
C ARG A 120 7.87 -11.76 -8.34
N ALA A 121 7.53 -12.94 -7.83
CA ALA A 121 7.28 -13.11 -6.39
C ALA A 121 8.51 -12.63 -5.59
N ALA A 122 8.26 -11.84 -4.54
CA ALA A 122 9.30 -11.36 -3.64
C ALA A 122 9.72 -12.47 -2.67
N THR A 123 11.01 -12.50 -2.32
CA THR A 123 11.48 -13.38 -1.24
C THR A 123 11.15 -12.79 0.13
N ARG A 124 11.12 -13.64 1.17
CA ARG A 124 10.99 -13.19 2.55
C ARG A 124 12.01 -12.12 2.92
N ALA A 125 13.27 -12.32 2.52
CA ALA A 125 14.35 -11.37 2.76
C ALA A 125 14.12 -10.01 2.08
N GLU A 126 13.60 -9.98 0.85
CA GLU A 126 13.25 -8.72 0.16
C GLU A 126 12.14 -7.96 0.89
N ILE A 127 11.12 -8.69 1.36
CA ILE A 127 10.01 -8.12 2.13
C ILE A 127 10.52 -7.53 3.45
N GLU A 128 11.32 -8.29 4.20
CA GLU A 128 11.89 -7.87 5.47
C GLU A 128 12.84 -6.68 5.31
N ALA A 129 13.67 -6.64 4.28
CA ALA A 129 14.54 -5.50 3.98
C ALA A 129 13.73 -4.22 3.68
N SER A 130 12.63 -4.35 2.92
CA SER A 130 11.72 -3.24 2.65
C SER A 130 11.04 -2.74 3.93
N ILE A 131 10.63 -3.66 4.80
CA ILE A 131 10.02 -3.32 6.09
C ILE A 131 11.03 -2.64 7.02
N ALA A 132 12.24 -3.18 7.15
CA ALA A 132 13.29 -2.68 8.03
C ALA A 132 13.71 -1.25 7.64
N SER A 133 13.88 -1.00 6.34
CA SER A 133 14.12 0.37 5.86
C SER A 133 12.88 1.26 6.03
N GLY A 134 11.67 0.68 6.00
CA GLY A 134 10.33 1.31 6.08
C GLY A 134 9.95 1.90 7.41
N ILE A 135 10.01 1.05 8.43
CA ILE A 135 9.39 1.32 9.71
C ILE A 135 9.84 2.64 10.38
N PRO A 136 11.09 3.12 10.22
CA PRO A 136 11.50 4.39 10.82
C PRO A 136 10.65 5.59 10.39
N HIS A 137 10.10 5.59 9.17
CA HIS A 137 9.22 6.67 8.71
C HIS A 137 7.88 6.69 9.45
N LEU A 138 7.30 5.51 9.72
CA LEU A 138 6.08 5.42 10.51
C LEU A 138 6.34 5.75 11.98
N GLU A 139 7.49 5.34 12.51
CA GLU A 139 7.91 5.68 13.87
C GLU A 139 8.10 7.18 14.06
N GLU A 140 8.67 7.87 13.07
CA GLU A 140 8.85 9.33 13.12
C GLU A 140 7.51 10.06 13.21
N VAL A 141 6.51 9.66 12.41
CA VAL A 141 5.16 10.22 12.49
C VAL A 141 4.51 9.88 13.83
N ALA A 142 4.56 8.61 14.25
CA ALA A 142 3.96 8.18 15.50
C ALA A 142 4.62 8.81 16.75
N LYS A 143 5.91 9.14 16.70
CA LYS A 143 6.60 9.89 17.78
C LYS A 143 6.04 11.30 17.92
N ARG A 144 5.77 11.98 16.80
CA ARG A 144 5.17 13.34 16.79
C ARG A 144 3.76 13.34 17.38
N ASP A 145 2.99 12.29 17.10
CA ASP A 145 1.63 12.10 17.62
C ASP A 145 1.59 11.58 19.08
N GLY A 146 2.75 11.22 19.63
CA GLY A 146 2.94 10.89 21.05
C GLY A 146 2.86 9.40 21.41
N ARG A 147 2.93 9.13 22.72
CA ARG A 147 3.10 7.76 23.26
C ARG A 147 2.00 6.78 22.86
N GLY A 148 0.77 7.26 22.71
CA GLY A 148 -0.38 6.45 22.28
C GLY A 148 -0.20 5.94 20.85
N ALA A 149 0.19 6.81 19.92
CA ALA A 149 0.42 6.47 18.52
C ALA A 149 1.58 5.47 18.36
N MET A 150 2.68 5.66 19.10
CA MET A 150 3.78 4.69 19.13
C MET A 150 3.34 3.30 19.61
N SER A 151 2.44 3.25 20.59
CA SER A 151 1.90 1.98 21.10
C SER A 151 0.98 1.30 20.08
N GLU A 152 0.17 2.08 19.35
CA GLU A 152 -0.65 1.54 18.26
C GLU A 152 0.19 1.05 17.09
N LEU A 153 1.23 1.78 16.69
CA LEU A 153 2.16 1.34 15.64
C LEU A 153 2.81 0.00 15.98
N LYS A 154 3.22 -0.21 17.24
CA LYS A 154 3.73 -1.51 17.71
C LYS A 154 2.69 -2.63 17.59
N ARG A 155 1.43 -2.36 17.91
CA ARG A 155 0.32 -3.34 17.75
C ARG A 155 0.03 -3.64 16.28
N MET A 156 0.00 -2.62 15.44
CA MET A 156 -0.11 -2.75 13.97
C MET A 156 1.01 -3.62 13.41
N ARG A 157 2.26 -3.33 13.81
CA ARG A 157 3.43 -4.09 13.38
C ARG A 157 3.35 -5.55 13.80
N LYS A 158 3.04 -5.83 15.06
CA LYS A 158 2.88 -7.21 15.57
C LYS A 158 1.79 -8.00 14.82
N ARG A 159 0.66 -7.35 14.50
CA ARG A 159 -0.41 -7.97 13.70
C ARG A 159 0.09 -8.33 12.29
N PHE A 160 0.82 -7.42 11.65
CA PHE A 160 1.36 -7.68 10.33
C PHE A 160 2.46 -8.75 10.32
N ASP A 161 3.32 -8.80 11.34
CA ASP A 161 4.33 -9.86 11.46
C ASP A 161 3.67 -11.25 11.59
N ALA A 162 2.54 -11.36 12.30
CA ALA A 162 1.76 -12.59 12.37
C ALA A 162 1.17 -13.00 11.02
N LEU A 163 0.62 -12.04 10.25
CA LEU A 163 0.14 -12.28 8.89
C LEU A 163 1.26 -12.74 7.96
N LEU A 164 2.44 -12.11 8.06
CA LEU A 164 3.58 -12.47 7.23
C LEU A 164 4.08 -13.88 7.55
N ALA A 165 4.14 -14.27 8.83
CA ALA A 165 4.53 -15.62 9.25
C ALA A 165 3.55 -16.70 8.78
N ASP A 166 2.24 -16.41 8.78
CA ASP A 166 1.19 -17.33 8.34
C ASP A 166 1.15 -17.50 6.80
N ARG A 167 1.35 -16.40 6.05
CA ARG A 167 1.09 -16.35 4.61
C ARG A 167 2.33 -16.39 3.72
N VAL A 168 3.50 -16.05 4.26
CA VAL A 168 4.76 -16.01 3.52
C VAL A 168 5.83 -16.79 4.31
N PRO A 169 6.02 -18.08 3.99
CA PRO A 169 7.04 -18.90 4.61
C PRO A 169 8.43 -18.26 4.51
N ALA A 170 9.28 -18.56 5.49
CA ALA A 170 10.65 -18.03 5.56
C ALA A 170 11.54 -18.50 4.40
#